data_AF-A0A200QBE6-F1
#
_entry.id   AF-A0A200QBE6-F1
#
_cell.length_a   1.000
_cell.length_b   1.000
_cell.length_c   1.000
_cell.angle_alpha   90.00
_cell.angle_beta   90.00
_cell.angle_gamma   90.00
#
_symmetry.space_group_name_H-M   'P 1'
#
loop_
_entity.id
_entity.type
_entity.pdbx_description
1 polymer ?
#
loop_
_entity_poly.entity_id
_entity_poly.type
_entity_poly.pdbx_seq_one_letter_code
_entity_poly.pdbx_strand_id
1 'polypeptide(L)'
;METQGAELQSISPSPEMGQMVCGTCRSLLSFQKGALRVKCASCQTVNLVLEAHQVGNVKCGSCSVLLMYPYGAPSVKCSCCHSITEIGVSSICN
;
A
#
# COMPACT_ATOMS: atom_id res chain seq x y z
N MET A 1 4.13 -28.37 50.53
CA MET A 1 3.70 -26.97 50.40
C MET A 1 4.60 -26.37 49.33
N GLU A 2 4.32 -26.63 48.05
CA GLU A 2 3.42 -25.79 47.23
C GLU A 2 4.06 -24.40 47.05
N THR A 3 4.41 -23.89 45.86
CA THR A 3 3.83 -24.13 44.53
C THR A 3 4.61 -23.37 43.44
N GLN A 4 4.55 -23.92 42.22
CA GLN A 4 4.36 -23.25 40.93
C GLN A 4 5.54 -22.54 40.25
N GLY A 5 5.96 -23.16 39.15
CA GLY A 5 6.59 -22.48 38.03
C GLY A 5 5.62 -21.51 37.35
N ALA A 6 6.19 -20.45 36.79
CA ALA A 6 5.53 -19.59 35.82
C ALA A 6 6.27 -19.76 34.48
N GLU A 7 5.69 -20.65 33.69
CA GLU A 7 5.58 -20.69 32.23
C GLU A 7 6.37 -19.62 31.45
N LEU A 8 7.26 -20.11 30.59
CA LEU A 8 7.87 -19.39 29.48
C LEU A 8 6.74 -18.84 28.60
N GLN A 9 6.37 -17.56 28.74
CA GLN A 9 5.42 -16.92 27.83
C GLN A 9 6.03 -16.89 26.44
N SER A 10 5.65 -17.87 25.62
CA SER A 10 5.79 -17.82 24.17
C SER A 10 4.96 -16.63 23.68
N ILE A 11 5.58 -15.46 23.59
CA ILE A 11 5.07 -14.37 22.78
C ILE A 11 5.34 -14.79 21.33
N SER A 12 4.53 -15.70 20.81
CA SER A 12 4.39 -15.81 19.36
C SER A 12 3.84 -14.46 18.91
N PRO A 13 4.54 -13.69 18.05
CA PRO A 13 3.98 -12.47 17.53
C PRO A 13 2.74 -12.87 16.74
N SER A 14 1.56 -12.64 17.31
CA SER A 14 0.31 -12.77 16.57
C SER A 14 0.48 -11.94 15.30
N PRO A 15 0.21 -12.50 14.11
CA PRO A 15 0.45 -11.78 12.88
C PRO A 15 -0.36 -10.48 12.90
N GLU A 16 0.34 -9.35 12.96
CA GLU A 16 -0.31 -8.05 12.93
C GLU A 16 -1.06 -7.92 11.60
N MET A 17 -2.35 -7.62 11.68
CA MET A 17 -3.19 -7.45 10.49
C MET A 17 -3.24 -5.97 10.07
N GLY A 18 -3.17 -5.74 8.77
CA GLY A 18 -3.46 -4.47 8.12
C GLY A 18 -4.78 -4.53 7.34
N GLN A 19 -5.24 -3.38 6.87
CA GLN A 19 -6.44 -3.25 6.04
C GLN A 19 -6.14 -2.46 4.77
N MET A 20 -6.81 -2.82 3.68
CA MET A 20 -6.77 -2.06 2.43
C MET A 20 -8.09 -2.16 1.68
N VAL A 21 -8.32 -1.23 0.76
CA VAL A 21 -9.47 -1.30 -0.17
C VAL A 21 -8.99 -1.89 -1.50
N CYS A 22 -9.72 -2.87 -2.04
CA CYS A 22 -9.42 -3.42 -3.36
C CYS A 22 -9.52 -2.34 -4.44
N GLY A 23 -8.50 -2.23 -5.29
CA GLY A 23 -8.45 -1.26 -6.39
C GLY A 23 -9.52 -1.47 -7.47
N THR A 24 -10.10 -2.66 -7.57
CA THR A 24 -11.11 -3.02 -8.59
C THR A 24 -12.53 -2.97 -8.03
N CYS A 25 -12.86 -3.85 -7.08
CA CYS A 25 -14.23 -4.01 -6.58
C CYS A 25 -14.55 -3.18 -5.34
N ARG A 26 -13.58 -2.41 -4.82
CA ARG A 26 -13.71 -1.58 -3.60
C ARG A 26 -14.01 -2.34 -2.30
N SER A 27 -13.97 -3.68 -2.30
CA SER A 27 -14.09 -4.45 -1.06
C SER A 27 -12.95 -4.15 -0.09
N LEU A 28 -13.27 -4.03 1.20
CA LEU A 28 -12.29 -3.93 2.28
C LEU A 28 -11.64 -5.31 2.51
N LEU A 29 -10.32 -5.36 2.50
CA LEU A 29 -9.52 -6.57 2.66
C LEU A 29 -8.66 -6.46 3.92
N SER A 30 -8.63 -7.53 4.71
CA SER A 30 -7.66 -7.70 5.79
C SER A 30 -6.49 -8.54 5.29
N PHE A 31 -5.27 -8.19 5.67
CA PHE A 31 -4.07 -8.91 5.26
C PHE A 31 -3.02 -8.90 6.37
N GLN A 32 -2.07 -9.83 6.34
CA GLN A 32 -0.95 -9.83 7.28
C GLN A 32 0.05 -8.73 6.90
N LYS A 33 0.43 -7.86 7.85
CA LYS A 33 1.45 -6.83 7.63
C LYS A 33 2.73 -7.47 7.09
N GLY A 34 3.37 -6.79 6.14
CA GLY A 34 4.52 -7.31 5.40
C GLY A 34 4.16 -8.10 4.13
N ALA A 35 2.88 -8.41 3.89
CA ALA A 35 2.47 -8.95 2.60
C ALA A 35 2.64 -7.90 1.49
N LEU A 36 3.36 -8.25 0.42
CA LEU A 36 3.52 -7.37 -0.76
C LEU A 36 2.28 -7.39 -1.66
N ARG A 37 1.57 -8.51 -1.69
CA ARG A 37 0.44 -8.75 -2.59
C ARG A 37 -0.72 -9.42 -1.86
N VAL A 38 -1.93 -8.93 -2.11
CA VAL A 38 -3.16 -9.45 -1.50
C VAL A 38 -4.18 -9.75 -2.59
N LYS A 39 -4.58 -11.02 -2.70
CA LYS A 39 -5.66 -11.44 -3.62
C LYS A 39 -7.01 -11.10 -2.99
N CYS A 40 -7.82 -10.31 -3.69
CA CYS A 40 -9.17 -10.01 -3.27
C CYS A 40 -10.02 -11.29 -3.31
N ALA A 41 -10.63 -11.67 -2.19
CA ALA A 41 -11.50 -12.85 -2.14
C ALA A 41 -12.77 -12.68 -2.99
N SER A 42 -13.26 -11.43 -3.13
CA SER A 42 -14.50 -11.12 -3.86
C SER A 42 -14.32 -11.13 -5.37
N CYS A 43 -13.29 -10.44 -5.91
CA CYS A 43 -13.12 -10.28 -7.36
C CYS A 43 -11.84 -10.94 -7.91
N GLN A 44 -11.09 -11.67 -7.08
CA GLN A 44 -9.85 -12.37 -7.43
C GLN A 44 -8.69 -11.48 -7.93
N THR A 45 -8.86 -10.16 -8.00
CA THR A 45 -7.79 -9.20 -8.34
C THR A 45 -6.66 -9.28 -7.31
N VAL A 46 -5.42 -9.36 -7.78
CA VAL A 46 -4.22 -9.22 -6.95
C VAL A 46 -3.91 -7.74 -6.80
N ASN A 47 -3.95 -7.25 -5.56
CA ASN A 47 -3.64 -5.86 -5.22
C ASN A 47 -2.21 -5.80 -4.68
N LEU A 48 -1.48 -4.72 -4.98
CA LEU A 48 -0.19 -4.42 -4.39
C LEU A 48 -0.43 -3.67 -3.08
N VAL A 49 0.20 -4.13 -2.00
CA VAL A 49 0.23 -3.40 -0.73
C VAL A 49 1.42 -2.45 -0.81
N LEU A 50 1.15 -1.17 -0.62
CA LEU A 50 2.18 -0.13 -0.58
C LEU A 50 2.19 0.48 0.82
N GLU A 51 3.35 0.48 1.44
CA GLU A 51 3.58 1.22 2.67
C GLU A 51 3.64 2.73 2.37
N ALA A 52 3.45 3.57 3.39
CA ALA A 52 3.47 5.02 3.22
C ALA A 52 4.79 5.55 2.60
N HIS A 53 5.91 4.87 2.86
CA HIS A 53 7.22 5.21 2.29
C HIS A 53 7.41 4.73 0.84
N GLN A 54 6.44 4.02 0.25
CA GLN A 54 6.50 3.48 -1.12
C GLN A 54 5.62 4.27 -2.10
N VAL A 55 4.93 5.30 -1.61
CA VAL A 55 4.03 6.16 -2.41
C VAL A 55 4.55 7.60 -2.46
N GLY A 56 4.57 8.15 -3.67
CA GLY A 56 4.77 9.57 -3.93
C GLY A 56 3.45 10.28 -4.21
N ASN A 57 3.50 11.61 -4.25
CA ASN A 57 2.38 12.45 -4.65
C ASN A 57 2.81 13.46 -5.72
N VAL A 58 1.89 13.78 -6.63
CA VAL A 58 2.11 14.78 -7.68
C VAL A 58 0.79 15.50 -7.96
N LYS A 59 0.84 16.79 -8.26
CA LYS A 59 -0.35 17.51 -8.76
C LYS A 59 -0.51 17.24 -10.25
N CYS A 60 -1.73 16.92 -10.67
CA CYS A 60 -2.03 16.82 -12.10
C CYS A 60 -1.77 18.15 -12.79
N GLY A 61 -1.00 18.15 -13.88
CA GLY A 61 -0.67 19.37 -14.63
C GLY A 61 -1.87 20.08 -15.28
N SER A 62 -3.02 19.40 -15.43
CA SER A 62 -4.22 19.97 -16.05
C SER A 62 -5.25 20.44 -15.03
N CYS A 63 -5.64 19.60 -14.06
CA CYS A 63 -6.72 19.91 -13.12
C CYS A 63 -6.24 20.17 -11.68
N SER A 64 -4.93 20.16 -11.43
CA SER A 64 -4.31 20.38 -10.10
C SER A 64 -4.67 19.39 -9.00
N VAL A 65 -5.49 18.36 -9.29
CA VAL A 65 -5.81 17.28 -8.34
C VAL A 65 -4.54 16.57 -7.90
N LEU A 66 -4.43 16.31 -6.60
CA LEU A 66 -3.34 15.53 -6.03
C LEU A 66 -3.53 14.04 -6.39
N LEU A 67 -2.54 13.49 -7.07
CA LEU A 67 -2.48 12.09 -7.47
C LEU A 67 -1.42 11.37 -6.62
N MET A 68 -1.71 10.13 -6.25
CA MET A 68 -0.75 9.24 -5.62
C MET A 68 -0.20 8.26 -6.65
N TYR A 69 1.07 7.93 -6.55
CA TYR A 69 1.73 6.97 -7.43
C TYR A 69 2.76 6.14 -6.67
N PRO A 70 3.01 4.88 -7.05
CA PRO A 70 4.09 4.08 -6.46
C PRO A 70 5.45 4.64 -6.89
N TYR A 71 6.43 4.72 -5.99
CA TYR A 71 7.78 5.14 -6.36
C TYR A 71 8.35 4.30 -7.51
N GLY A 72 9.04 4.96 -8.43
CA GLY A 72 9.52 4.36 -9.68
C GLY A 72 8.52 4.39 -10.84
N ALA A 73 7.27 4.81 -10.64
CA ALA A 73 6.37 5.06 -11.76
C ALA A 73 6.86 6.26 -12.60
N PRO A 74 7.03 6.11 -13.93
CA PRO A 74 7.51 7.20 -14.79
C PRO A 74 6.43 8.26 -15.06
N SER A 75 5.16 7.90 -14.92
CA SER A 75 4.02 8.78 -15.12
C SER A 75 2.79 8.26 -14.37
N VAL A 76 1.80 9.14 -14.17
CA VAL A 76 0.51 8.81 -13.59
C VAL A 76 -0.62 9.40 -14.43
N LYS A 77 -1.67 8.61 -14.68
CA LYS A 77 -2.90 9.08 -15.35
C LYS A 77 -3.85 9.64 -14.31
N CYS A 78 -4.32 10.87 -14.51
CA CYS A 78 -5.31 11.48 -13.64
C CYS A 78 -6.65 10.75 -13.73
N SER A 79 -7.23 10.36 -12.60
CA SER A 79 -8.57 9.77 -12.55
C SER A 79 -9.70 10.79 -12.78
N CYS A 80 -9.42 12.08 -12.62
CA CYS A 80 -10.41 13.16 -12.79
C CYS A 80 -10.49 13.65 -14.24
N CYS A 81 -9.36 14.01 -14.86
CA CYS A 81 -9.34 14.60 -16.21
C CYS A 81 -8.66 13.72 -17.26
N HIS A 82 -8.17 12.53 -16.90
CA HIS A 82 -7.50 11.57 -17.79
C HIS A 82 -6.16 12.03 -18.41
N SER A 83 -5.69 13.23 -18.09
CA SER A 83 -4.35 13.71 -18.48
C SER A 83 -3.24 12.87 -17.83
N ILE A 84 -2.17 12.62 -18.58
CA ILE A 84 -0.96 11.96 -18.08
C ILE A 84 -0.03 13.03 -17.51
N THR A 85 0.49 12.79 -16.31
CA THR A 85 1.51 13.65 -15.67
C THR A 85 2.78 12.83 -15.52
N GLU A 86 3.89 13.31 -16.09
CA GLU A 86 5.19 12.67 -15.94
C GLU A 86 5.75 12.90 -14.53
N ILE A 87 6.31 11.83 -13.95
CA ILE A 87 7.01 11.90 -12.69
C ILE A 87 8.48 12.15 -13.03
N GLY A 88 8.88 13.42 -13.02
CA GLY A 88 10.27 13.78 -13.26
C GLY A 88 11.17 13.19 -12.17
N VAL A 89 12.04 12.25 -12.53
CA VAL A 89 13.28 12.08 -11.79
C VAL A 89 14.09 13.34 -12.05
N SER A 90 14.17 14.25 -11.07
CA SER A 90 15.20 15.27 -11.09
C SER A 90 16.54 14.57 -10.81
N SER A 91 17.05 13.84 -11.80
CA SER A 91 18.46 13.48 -11.85
C SER A 91 19.22 14.76 -12.19
N ILE A 92 19.34 15.65 -11.22
CA ILE A 92 20.37 16.69 -11.23
C ILE A 92 21.59 16.04 -10.59
N CYS A 93 22.37 15.31 -11.38
CA CYS A 93 23.79 15.14 -11.11
C CYS A 93 24.52 16.24 -11.89
N ASN A 94 25.09 17.20 -11.16
CA ASN A 94 26.15 18.07 -11.68
C ASN A 94 27.42 17.25 -11.90
#